data_AF-A0A0S2MFZ8-F1
#
_entry.id   AF-A0A0S2MFZ8-F1
#
_cell.length_a   1.000
_cell.length_b   1.000
_cell.length_c   1.000
_cell.angle_alpha   90.00
_cell.angle_beta   90.00
_cell.angle_gamma   90.00
#
_symmetry.space_group_name_H-M   'P 1'
#
loop_
_entity.id
_entity.type
_entity.pdbx_description
1 polymer ?
#
loop_
_entity_poly.entity_id
_entity_poly.type
_entity_poly.pdbx_seq_one_letter_code
_entity_poly.pdbx_strand_id
1 'polypeptide(L)'
;MDDALRLRHRMIPYLHTMNWRASRTGLPLVEPMYWGSPDIDAAYHVPNEYMFGTELLAAPITEPMDKSSRRGKADVWLPQGDWFDFFTGRRYSASSPNGRRMTVWRPLDGIPVFAKAGGIVPMQPLSEGDSINSVDNPQHLEIIVFPGADGDFTLMEDSGHYSRQITPATTAITYRWRKDGATSALTVSPAQGDVHALPARRTWDFLFRGITDSDISVQADGASVDSDRRYDAETLTLQVTVADVSTRSEIRVTIGDTTMAPDPRMEDVFDILRHAEMRYLTKEQAYAAIAENGIDALATMDSLEHVSGPDMEDCSDSHMPSAVRQALTEVLLRS
;
A
#
# COMPACT_ATOMS: atom_id res chain seq x y z
N MET A 1 -4.44 -18.50 2.66
CA MET A 1 -3.29 -18.85 1.78
C MET A 1 -3.61 -18.52 0.33
N ASP A 2 -4.84 -18.82 -0.12
CA ASP A 2 -5.34 -18.51 -1.46
C ASP A 2 -5.17 -17.04 -1.87
N ASP A 3 -5.51 -16.10 -1.00
CA ASP A 3 -5.39 -14.66 -1.31
C ASP A 3 -3.96 -14.20 -1.56
N ALA A 4 -2.99 -14.74 -0.81
CA ALA A 4 -1.57 -14.43 -1.02
C ALA A 4 -1.06 -15.00 -2.36
N LEU A 5 -1.52 -16.20 -2.75
CA LEU A 5 -1.19 -16.78 -4.05
C LEU A 5 -1.85 -15.99 -5.18
N ARG A 6 -3.10 -15.55 -5.01
CA ARG A 6 -3.79 -14.66 -5.96
C ARG A 6 -3.08 -13.32 -6.09
N LEU A 7 -2.67 -12.70 -4.97
CA LEU A 7 -1.90 -11.45 -4.98
C LEU A 7 -0.63 -11.59 -5.81
N ARG A 8 0.14 -12.67 -5.62
CA ARG A 8 1.34 -12.94 -6.43
C ARG A 8 1.03 -12.97 -7.93
N HIS A 9 -0.06 -13.61 -8.34
CA HIS A 9 -0.46 -13.67 -9.75
C HIS A 9 -0.93 -12.31 -10.27
N ARG A 10 -1.67 -11.54 -9.46
CA ARG A 10 -2.02 -10.15 -9.79
C ARG A 10 -0.78 -9.27 -9.98
N MET A 11 0.30 -9.52 -9.24
CA MET A 11 1.54 -8.75 -9.31
C MET A 11 2.47 -9.14 -10.46
N ILE A 12 2.11 -10.10 -11.33
CA ILE A 12 2.97 -10.53 -12.45
C ILE A 12 3.52 -9.35 -13.28
N PRO A 13 2.73 -8.31 -13.66
CA PRO A 13 3.26 -7.18 -14.42
C PRO A 13 4.42 -6.44 -13.70
N TYR A 14 4.28 -6.18 -12.39
CA TYR A 14 5.34 -5.60 -11.57
C TYR A 14 6.55 -6.53 -11.44
N LEU A 15 6.31 -7.80 -11.12
CA LEU A 15 7.38 -8.80 -10.93
C LEU A 15 8.19 -9.02 -12.21
N HIS A 16 7.52 -9.12 -13.36
CA HIS A 16 8.17 -9.26 -14.66
C HIS A 16 9.05 -8.05 -14.95
N THR A 17 8.54 -6.83 -14.73
CA THR A 17 9.30 -5.59 -14.91
C THR A 17 10.54 -5.55 -14.00
N MET A 18 10.40 -5.90 -12.72
CA MET A 18 11.52 -5.94 -11.78
C MET A 18 12.54 -7.04 -12.12
N ASN A 19 12.09 -8.20 -12.62
CA ASN A 19 12.99 -9.26 -13.10
C ASN A 19 13.74 -8.84 -14.37
N TRP A 20 13.09 -8.09 -15.26
CA TRP A 20 13.75 -7.50 -16.41
C TRP A 20 14.84 -6.52 -15.97
N ARG A 21 14.54 -5.62 -15.02
CA ARG A 21 15.54 -4.74 -14.37
C ARG A 21 16.72 -5.56 -13.82
N ALA A 22 16.45 -6.60 -13.05
CA ALA A 22 17.49 -7.47 -12.48
C ALA A 22 18.39 -8.10 -13.56
N SER A 23 17.81 -8.57 -14.66
CA SER A 23 18.59 -9.16 -15.77
C SER A 23 19.51 -8.16 -16.49
N ARG A 24 19.17 -6.86 -16.46
CA ARG A 24 19.89 -5.80 -17.19
C ARG A 24 20.88 -5.04 -16.32
N THR A 25 20.52 -4.75 -15.07
CA THR A 25 21.32 -3.93 -14.16
C THR A 25 22.06 -4.74 -13.10
N GLY A 26 21.67 -6.01 -12.89
CA GLY A 26 22.19 -6.85 -11.82
C GLY A 26 21.58 -6.56 -10.44
N LEU A 27 20.61 -5.63 -10.33
CA LEU A 27 19.93 -5.30 -9.07
C LEU A 27 18.75 -6.27 -8.84
N PRO A 28 18.78 -7.12 -7.79
CA PRO A 28 17.73 -8.10 -7.54
C PRO A 28 16.39 -7.45 -7.17
N LEU A 29 15.31 -8.23 -7.23
CA LEU A 29 13.98 -7.81 -6.77
C LEU A 29 13.96 -7.51 -5.27
N VAL A 30 14.69 -8.28 -4.46
CA VAL A 30 14.75 -8.09 -3.00
C VAL A 30 16.08 -7.42 -2.67
N GLU A 31 16.02 -6.19 -2.20
CA GLU A 31 17.19 -5.37 -1.86
C GLU A 31 17.18 -5.06 -0.35
N PRO A 32 18.31 -5.19 0.35
CA PRO A 32 18.38 -4.85 1.77
C PRO A 32 18.32 -3.33 1.97
N MET A 33 17.76 -2.90 3.10
CA MET A 33 17.46 -1.48 3.35
C MET A 33 18.69 -0.55 3.27
N TYR A 34 19.85 -1.02 3.73
CA TYR A 34 21.09 -0.21 3.71
C TYR A 34 21.61 0.12 2.30
N TRP A 35 21.12 -0.51 1.23
CA TRP A 35 21.50 -0.13 -0.14
C TRP A 35 20.97 1.25 -0.53
N GLY A 36 19.71 1.55 -0.16
CA GLY A 36 19.08 2.85 -0.43
C GLY A 36 19.43 3.92 0.59
N SER A 37 20.05 3.56 1.71
CA SER A 37 20.41 4.47 2.81
C SER A 37 21.73 4.08 3.47
N PRO A 38 22.86 4.07 2.72
CA PRO A 38 24.13 3.54 3.21
C PRO A 38 24.74 4.38 4.35
N ASP A 39 24.37 5.65 4.45
CA ASP A 39 24.86 6.59 5.48
C ASP A 39 24.01 6.59 6.76
N ILE A 40 22.93 5.82 6.80
CA ILE A 40 22.02 5.76 7.96
C ILE A 40 22.21 4.45 8.71
N ASP A 41 22.81 4.54 9.90
CA ASP A 41 23.08 3.39 10.79
C ASP A 41 21.82 2.52 11.03
N ALA A 42 20.66 3.17 11.19
CA ALA A 42 19.41 2.47 11.45
C ALA A 42 19.02 1.46 10.36
N ALA A 43 19.43 1.68 9.10
CA ALA A 43 19.15 0.81 7.96
C ALA A 43 19.90 -0.52 7.99
N TYR A 44 21.01 -0.61 8.75
CA TYR A 44 21.77 -1.85 8.94
C TYR A 44 21.19 -2.75 10.04
N HIS A 45 20.24 -2.23 10.81
CA HIS A 45 19.67 -2.86 12.00
C HIS A 45 18.22 -3.35 11.78
N VAL A 46 17.82 -3.55 10.52
CA VAL A 46 16.49 -4.10 10.14
C VAL A 46 16.64 -5.35 9.25
N PRO A 47 17.08 -6.49 9.81
CA PRO A 47 17.41 -7.69 9.03
C PRO A 47 16.18 -8.40 8.43
N ASN A 48 14.98 -8.17 8.98
CA ASN A 48 13.72 -8.76 8.54
C ASN A 48 12.86 -7.77 7.74
N GLU A 49 13.51 -6.83 7.07
CA GLU A 49 12.88 -5.79 6.25
C GLU A 49 13.68 -5.62 4.96
N TYR A 50 12.97 -5.41 3.84
CA TYR A 50 13.61 -5.24 2.54
C TYR A 50 12.78 -4.38 1.61
N MET A 51 13.48 -3.73 0.67
CA MET A 51 12.86 -3.16 -0.51
C MET A 51 12.48 -4.30 -1.46
N PHE A 52 11.24 -4.27 -1.94
CA PHE A 52 10.67 -5.21 -2.90
C PHE A 52 10.46 -4.51 -4.24
N GLY A 53 11.48 -4.57 -5.09
CA GLY A 53 11.60 -3.80 -6.32
C GLY A 53 11.83 -2.32 -6.01
N THR A 54 11.39 -1.45 -6.92
CA THR A 54 11.64 -0.01 -6.80
C THR A 54 10.60 0.74 -5.97
N GLU A 55 9.43 0.14 -5.73
CA GLU A 55 8.24 0.86 -5.25
C GLU A 55 7.79 0.48 -3.84
N LEU A 56 8.11 -0.74 -3.40
CA LEU A 56 7.55 -1.33 -2.18
C LEU A 56 8.63 -1.66 -1.15
N LEU A 57 8.26 -1.60 0.12
CA LEU A 57 9.02 -2.04 1.28
C LEU A 57 8.17 -3.07 2.03
N ALA A 58 8.74 -4.22 2.34
CA ALA A 58 8.03 -5.28 3.06
C ALA A 58 8.75 -5.65 4.36
N ALA A 59 7.97 -5.87 5.42
CA ALA A 59 8.47 -6.30 6.72
C ALA A 59 7.67 -7.51 7.21
N PRO A 60 8.08 -8.74 6.86
CA PRO A 60 7.36 -9.95 7.25
C PRO A 60 7.26 -10.14 8.77
N ILE A 61 6.09 -10.58 9.22
CA ILE A 61 5.87 -10.98 10.62
C ILE A 61 6.46 -12.38 10.81
N THR A 62 7.45 -12.49 11.68
CA THR A 62 8.18 -13.73 11.97
C THR A 62 8.02 -14.20 13.41
N GLU A 63 7.24 -13.47 14.21
CA GLU A 63 6.88 -13.83 15.57
C GLU A 63 5.47 -14.43 15.64
N PRO A 64 5.20 -15.33 16.61
CA PRO A 64 3.84 -15.79 16.87
C PRO A 64 2.88 -14.64 17.12
N MET A 65 1.65 -14.77 16.64
CA MET A 65 0.57 -13.83 16.93
C MET A 65 0.38 -13.67 18.44
N ASP A 66 0.20 -12.43 18.88
CA ASP A 66 -0.16 -12.15 20.27
C ASP A 66 -1.61 -12.54 20.54
N LYS A 67 -1.84 -13.27 21.64
CA LYS A 67 -3.17 -13.79 21.98
C LYS A 67 -4.15 -12.68 22.33
N SER A 68 -3.65 -11.63 23.01
CA SER A 68 -4.50 -10.57 23.53
C SER A 68 -4.93 -9.57 22.46
N SER A 69 -4.05 -9.22 21.52
CA SER A 69 -4.41 -8.33 20.41
C SER A 69 -4.98 -9.08 19.20
N ARG A 70 -4.81 -10.41 19.13
CA ARG A 70 -5.13 -11.25 17.95
C ARG A 70 -4.41 -10.79 16.69
N ARG A 71 -3.23 -10.21 16.84
CA ARG A 71 -2.43 -9.62 15.77
C ARG A 71 -0.96 -10.03 15.88
N GLY A 72 -0.32 -10.16 14.72
CA GLY A 72 1.13 -10.30 14.62
C GLY A 72 1.79 -8.94 14.52
N LYS A 73 3.03 -8.83 14.99
CA LYS A 73 3.80 -7.58 14.94
C LYS A 73 5.07 -7.72 14.11
N ALA A 74 5.51 -6.62 13.53
CA ALA A 74 6.83 -6.47 12.93
C ALA A 74 7.41 -5.11 13.33
N ASP A 75 8.71 -5.07 13.62
CA ASP A 75 9.44 -3.81 13.76
C ASP A 75 9.90 -3.35 12.38
N VAL A 76 9.62 -2.08 12.07
CA VAL A 76 9.82 -1.48 10.75
C VAL A 76 10.61 -0.19 10.89
N TRP A 77 11.51 0.08 9.94
CA TRP A 77 12.18 1.35 9.77
C TRP A 77 11.87 1.95 8.39
N LEU A 78 11.04 2.99 8.35
CA LEU A 78 10.76 3.69 7.11
C LEU A 78 11.86 4.74 6.83
N PRO A 79 12.49 4.72 5.63
CA PRO A 79 13.35 5.81 5.18
C PRO A 79 12.62 7.15 5.15
N GLN A 80 13.37 8.26 5.12
CA GLN A 80 12.79 9.60 5.06
C GLN A 80 11.81 9.73 3.87
N GLY A 81 10.59 10.21 4.16
CA GLY A 81 9.55 10.40 3.16
C GLY A 81 8.16 10.02 3.68
N ASP A 82 7.18 10.10 2.79
CA ASP A 82 5.84 9.57 3.03
C ASP A 82 5.72 8.16 2.46
N TRP A 83 5.09 7.30 3.24
CA TRP A 83 4.83 5.91 2.91
C TRP A 83 3.37 5.59 3.13
N PHE A 84 2.85 4.63 2.39
CA PHE A 84 1.45 4.24 2.44
C PHE A 84 1.37 2.74 2.64
N ASP A 85 0.57 2.27 3.59
CA ASP A 85 0.26 0.85 3.66
C ASP A 85 -0.38 0.42 2.33
N PHE A 86 0.27 -0.54 1.67
CA PHE A 86 -0.03 -0.90 0.29
C PHE A 86 -1.47 -1.39 0.11
N PHE A 87 -2.03 -2.06 1.11
CA PHE A 87 -3.36 -2.65 1.05
C PHE A 87 -4.46 -1.66 1.40
N THR A 88 -4.19 -0.80 2.38
CA THR A 88 -5.22 0.00 3.06
C THR A 88 -5.14 1.50 2.76
N GLY A 89 -4.03 1.97 2.18
CA GLY A 89 -3.82 3.38 1.86
C GLY A 89 -3.53 4.28 3.07
N ARG A 90 -3.41 3.74 4.30
CA ARG A 90 -3.07 4.55 5.48
C ARG A 90 -1.67 5.13 5.34
N ARG A 91 -1.51 6.41 5.70
CA ARG A 91 -0.27 7.17 5.54
C ARG A 91 0.63 7.09 6.78
N TYR A 92 1.93 6.94 6.52
CA TYR A 92 3.00 6.96 7.51
C TYR A 92 4.07 7.95 7.06
N SER A 93 4.22 9.05 7.79
CA SER A 93 5.29 10.02 7.53
C SER A 93 6.53 9.69 8.35
N ALA A 94 7.68 9.69 7.67
CA ALA A 94 9.01 9.63 8.23
C ALA A 94 9.75 10.95 7.91
N SER A 95 9.47 12.01 8.66
CA SER A 95 10.00 13.35 8.35
C SER A 95 11.49 13.51 8.69
N SER A 96 12.00 12.70 9.61
CA SER A 96 13.40 12.73 10.05
C SER A 96 14.34 12.23 8.95
N PRO A 97 15.50 12.90 8.72
CA PRO A 97 16.55 12.39 7.82
C PRO A 97 17.07 11.00 8.21
N ASN A 98 16.94 10.62 9.49
CA ASN A 98 17.33 9.30 9.98
C ASN A 98 16.23 8.24 9.80
N GLY A 99 15.16 8.55 9.06
CA GLY A 99 13.97 7.72 8.93
C GLY A 99 13.16 7.63 10.22
N ARG A 100 12.25 6.67 10.29
CA ARG A 100 11.32 6.46 11.40
C ARG A 100 11.20 4.98 11.73
N ARG A 101 11.53 4.61 12.97
CA ARG A 101 11.21 3.28 13.50
C ARG A 101 9.82 3.23 14.12
N MET A 102 9.13 2.12 13.92
CA MET A 102 7.85 1.83 14.56
C MET A 102 7.59 0.32 14.60
N THR A 103 6.75 -0.10 15.52
CA THR A 103 6.17 -1.45 15.51
C THR A 103 4.80 -1.38 14.87
N VAL A 104 4.54 -2.27 13.91
CA VAL A 104 3.25 -2.35 13.20
C VAL A 104 2.58 -3.68 13.44
N TRP A 105 1.26 -3.68 13.43
CA TRP A 105 0.40 -4.78 13.83
C TRP A 105 -0.58 -5.14 12.71
N ARG A 106 -0.64 -6.42 12.35
CA ARG A 106 -1.56 -6.91 11.30
C ARG A 106 -2.35 -8.12 11.80
N PRO A 107 -3.59 -8.31 11.32
CA PRO A 107 -4.34 -9.54 11.54
C PRO A 107 -3.65 -10.74 10.85
N LEU A 108 -4.17 -11.96 11.05
CA LEU A 108 -3.55 -13.19 10.56
C LEU A 108 -3.31 -13.22 9.05
N ASP A 109 -4.20 -12.59 8.31
CA ASP A 109 -4.26 -12.53 6.85
C ASP A 109 -3.54 -11.31 6.26
N GLY A 110 -2.95 -10.45 7.11
CA GLY A 110 -2.23 -9.25 6.70
C GLY A 110 -0.72 -9.36 6.88
N ILE A 111 0.01 -8.65 6.03
CA ILE A 111 1.45 -8.41 6.20
C ILE A 111 1.76 -6.91 6.02
N PRO A 112 2.73 -6.36 6.75
CA PRO A 112 3.18 -4.99 6.54
C PRO A 112 3.90 -4.85 5.19
N VAL A 113 3.28 -4.10 4.28
CA VAL A 113 3.88 -3.71 3.00
C VAL A 113 3.57 -2.23 2.80
N PHE A 114 4.60 -1.44 2.48
CA PHE A 114 4.50 0.00 2.33
C PHE A 114 4.94 0.40 0.93
N ALA A 115 4.14 1.23 0.26
CA ALA A 115 4.53 1.89 -0.98
C ALA A 115 5.07 3.29 -0.67
N LYS A 116 6.13 3.69 -1.37
CA LYS A 116 6.65 5.06 -1.27
C LYS A 116 5.67 6.05 -1.91
N ALA A 117 5.67 7.30 -1.46
CA ALA A 117 4.98 8.39 -2.14
C ALA A 117 5.41 8.50 -3.61
N GLY A 118 4.44 8.71 -4.51
CA GLY A 118 4.67 8.68 -5.96
C GLY A 118 4.86 7.27 -6.53
N GLY A 119 4.74 6.22 -5.70
CA GLY A 119 4.92 4.85 -6.16
C GLY A 119 3.85 4.43 -7.17
N ILE A 120 4.27 3.71 -8.22
CA ILE A 120 3.38 3.19 -9.28
C ILE A 120 3.57 1.68 -9.40
N VAL A 121 2.53 0.91 -9.09
CA VAL A 121 2.57 -0.55 -9.06
C VAL A 121 1.57 -1.12 -10.07
N PRO A 122 2.03 -1.61 -11.24
CA PRO A 122 1.19 -2.29 -12.19
C PRO A 122 0.86 -3.72 -11.74
N MET A 123 -0.41 -4.06 -11.82
CA MET A 123 -1.01 -5.34 -11.51
C MET A 123 -2.00 -5.73 -12.60
N GLN A 124 -2.50 -6.95 -12.53
CA GLN A 124 -3.63 -7.42 -13.30
C GLN A 124 -4.74 -7.86 -12.34
N PRO A 125 -6.02 -7.65 -12.66
CA PRO A 125 -7.11 -8.24 -11.91
C PRO A 125 -7.10 -9.77 -12.09
N LEU A 126 -7.74 -10.48 -11.17
CA LEU A 126 -8.04 -11.91 -11.31
C LEU A 126 -9.53 -12.11 -11.10
N SER A 127 -10.25 -12.39 -12.18
CA SER A 127 -11.65 -12.79 -12.17
C SER A 127 -11.80 -14.31 -12.12
N GLU A 128 -12.99 -14.77 -11.69
CA GLU A 128 -13.32 -16.18 -11.74
C GLU A 128 -13.33 -16.66 -13.21
N GLY A 129 -12.60 -17.74 -13.49
CA GLY A 129 -12.47 -18.30 -14.83
C GLY A 129 -11.24 -17.84 -15.61
N ASP A 130 -10.48 -16.87 -15.10
CA ASP A 130 -9.22 -16.45 -15.71
C ASP A 130 -8.22 -17.61 -15.73
N SER A 131 -7.45 -17.69 -16.82
CA SER A 131 -6.31 -18.60 -16.91
C SER A 131 -5.17 -18.09 -16.03
N ILE A 132 -5.21 -18.42 -14.74
CA ILE A 132 -4.25 -17.97 -13.71
C ILE A 132 -2.78 -18.26 -14.09
N ASN A 133 -2.54 -19.28 -14.94
CA ASN A 133 -1.21 -19.69 -15.41
C ASN A 133 -0.91 -19.29 -16.87
N SER A 134 -1.67 -18.37 -17.47
CA SER A 134 -1.32 -17.87 -18.80
C SER A 134 -0.03 -17.06 -18.75
N VAL A 135 0.73 -17.16 -19.84
CA VAL A 135 1.92 -16.35 -20.10
C VAL A 135 1.63 -15.18 -21.03
N ASP A 136 0.38 -15.04 -21.49
CA ASP A 136 -0.06 -13.95 -22.34
C ASP A 136 -0.14 -12.64 -21.55
N ASN A 137 0.11 -11.51 -22.23
CA ASN A 137 -0.06 -10.20 -21.63
C ASN A 137 -1.55 -9.93 -21.30
N PRO A 138 -1.83 -9.30 -20.15
CA PRO A 138 -3.19 -9.08 -19.71
C PRO A 138 -3.96 -8.12 -20.61
N GLN A 139 -5.23 -8.45 -20.86
CA GLN A 139 -6.20 -7.57 -21.52
C GLN A 139 -6.71 -6.45 -20.58
N HIS A 140 -6.44 -6.56 -19.29
CA HIS A 140 -6.87 -5.63 -18.24
C HIS A 140 -5.71 -5.39 -17.26
N LEU A 141 -5.32 -4.13 -17.08
CA LEU A 141 -4.30 -3.73 -16.11
C LEU A 141 -4.89 -2.88 -14.99
N GLU A 142 -4.42 -3.12 -13.78
CA GLU A 142 -4.62 -2.27 -12.61
C GLU A 142 -3.33 -1.50 -12.34
N ILE A 143 -3.39 -0.17 -12.30
CA ILE A 143 -2.24 0.69 -11.98
C ILE A 143 -2.51 1.36 -10.65
N ILE A 144 -1.89 0.86 -9.58
CA ILE A 144 -2.01 1.44 -8.24
C ILE A 144 -0.98 2.57 -8.11
N VAL A 145 -1.44 3.76 -7.71
CA VAL A 145 -0.63 4.97 -7.59
C VAL A 145 -0.82 5.60 -6.22
N PHE A 146 0.29 6.02 -5.60
CA PHE A 146 0.29 6.62 -4.27
C PHE A 146 0.66 8.12 -4.31
N PRO A 147 -0.04 8.99 -3.55
CA PRO A 147 0.13 10.44 -3.61
C PRO A 147 1.41 10.91 -2.91
N GLY A 148 1.63 12.22 -2.88
CA GLY A 148 2.65 12.88 -2.06
C GLY A 148 3.95 13.23 -2.79
N ALA A 149 4.25 12.56 -3.91
CA ALA A 149 5.40 12.86 -4.75
C ALA A 149 5.11 12.54 -6.22
N ASP A 150 5.94 13.09 -7.10
CA ASP A 150 5.98 12.67 -8.49
C ASP A 150 6.52 11.23 -8.60
N GLY A 151 6.06 10.50 -9.60
CA GLY A 151 6.40 9.10 -9.84
C GLY A 151 6.66 8.82 -11.31
N ASP A 152 7.58 7.89 -11.59
CA ASP A 152 7.89 7.44 -12.93
C ASP A 152 8.13 5.92 -12.90
N PHE A 153 7.45 5.18 -13.77
CA PHE A 153 7.58 3.74 -13.91
C PHE A 153 7.52 3.34 -15.39
N THR A 154 8.37 2.41 -15.82
CA THR A 154 8.32 1.86 -17.19
C THR A 154 7.93 0.40 -17.12
N LEU A 155 6.69 0.09 -17.51
CA LEU A 155 6.18 -1.26 -17.62
C LEU A 155 6.88 -1.98 -18.77
N MET A 156 7.44 -3.15 -18.48
CA MET A 156 8.10 -4.01 -19.44
C MET A 156 7.19 -5.21 -19.71
N GLU A 157 6.92 -5.49 -20.98
CA GLU A 157 6.09 -6.62 -21.42
C GLU A 157 6.80 -7.32 -22.59
N ASP A 158 6.66 -8.64 -22.70
CA ASP A 158 7.16 -9.41 -23.84
C ASP A 158 6.16 -10.50 -24.24
N SER A 159 6.50 -11.36 -25.22
CA SER A 159 5.57 -12.38 -25.72
C SER A 159 5.38 -13.58 -24.79
N GLY A 160 6.05 -13.65 -23.64
CA GLY A 160 6.03 -14.80 -22.73
C GLY A 160 6.81 -16.02 -23.25
N HIS A 161 7.35 -15.96 -24.47
CA HIS A 161 8.07 -17.06 -25.12
C HIS A 161 9.57 -16.80 -25.16
N TYR A 162 10.36 -17.84 -24.90
CA TYR A 162 11.82 -17.73 -24.95
C TYR A 162 12.30 -17.39 -26.37
N SER A 163 13.17 -16.37 -26.46
CA SER A 163 13.94 -16.03 -27.65
C SER A 163 15.39 -15.70 -27.25
N ARG A 164 16.35 -15.94 -28.17
CA ARG A 164 17.76 -15.55 -27.96
C ARG A 164 17.95 -14.03 -27.88
N GLN A 165 17.07 -13.28 -28.53
CA GLN A 165 17.02 -11.82 -28.46
C GLN A 165 15.56 -11.43 -28.17
N ILE A 166 15.33 -10.85 -27.00
CA ILE A 166 14.04 -10.33 -26.59
C ILE A 166 14.13 -8.80 -26.63
N THR A 167 13.35 -8.21 -27.52
CA THR A 167 13.05 -6.79 -27.53
C THR A 167 11.71 -6.62 -26.82
N PRO A 168 11.66 -6.04 -25.61
CA PRO A 168 10.40 -5.88 -24.90
C PRO A 168 9.56 -4.77 -25.54
N ALA A 169 8.25 -4.84 -25.31
CA ALA A 169 7.41 -3.67 -25.34
C ALA A 169 7.61 -2.86 -24.05
N THR A 170 7.64 -1.54 -24.17
CA THR A 170 7.79 -0.64 -23.03
C THR A 170 6.67 0.38 -22.99
N THR A 171 6.05 0.55 -21.83
CA THR A 171 5.00 1.55 -21.60
C THR A 171 5.40 2.43 -20.43
N ALA A 172 5.68 3.71 -20.69
CA ALA A 172 6.02 4.67 -19.64
C ALA A 172 4.76 5.16 -18.94
N ILE A 173 4.80 5.22 -17.61
CA ILE A 173 3.74 5.70 -16.74
C ILE A 173 4.34 6.78 -15.85
N THR A 174 3.78 7.99 -15.92
CA THR A 174 4.28 9.14 -15.16
C THR A 174 3.17 9.71 -14.32
N TYR A 175 3.45 9.95 -13.05
CA TYR A 175 2.54 10.56 -12.10
C TYR A 175 3.11 11.90 -11.65
N ARG A 176 2.30 12.95 -11.76
CA ARG A 176 2.67 14.30 -11.37
C ARG A 176 1.71 14.75 -10.28
N TRP A 177 2.21 14.74 -9.04
CA TRP A 177 1.45 15.11 -7.85
C TRP A 177 1.49 16.61 -7.65
N ARG A 178 0.35 17.22 -7.34
CA ARG A 178 0.26 18.63 -6.95
C ARG A 178 -0.41 18.73 -5.59
N LYS A 179 0.17 19.58 -4.73
CA LYS A 179 -0.31 19.83 -3.36
C LYS A 179 -1.42 20.88 -3.36
N ASP A 180 -2.05 21.07 -2.21
CA ASP A 180 -2.96 22.18 -1.91
C ASP A 180 -4.18 22.27 -2.84
N GLY A 181 -4.76 21.12 -3.20
CA GLY A 181 -5.95 21.07 -4.05
C GLY A 181 -5.69 21.45 -5.51
N ALA A 182 -4.43 21.48 -5.93
CA ALA A 182 -4.09 21.63 -7.34
C ALA A 182 -4.32 20.32 -8.10
N THR A 183 -4.42 20.46 -9.43
CA THR A 183 -4.71 19.34 -10.32
C THR A 183 -3.49 18.43 -10.47
N SER A 184 -3.63 17.16 -10.07
CA SER A 184 -2.64 16.11 -10.34
C SER A 184 -2.95 15.37 -11.64
N ALA A 185 -1.96 14.71 -12.22
CA ALA A 185 -2.16 13.93 -13.44
C ALA A 185 -1.33 12.65 -13.46
N LEU A 186 -1.94 11.57 -13.97
CA LEU A 186 -1.27 10.34 -14.36
C LEU A 186 -1.30 10.22 -15.88
N THR A 187 -0.16 9.95 -16.50
CA THR A 187 -0.05 9.77 -17.96
C THR A 187 0.56 8.41 -18.26
N VAL A 188 -0.15 7.59 -19.03
CA VAL A 188 0.35 6.37 -19.67
C VAL A 188 0.70 6.73 -21.11
N SER A 189 1.98 6.66 -21.46
CA SER A 189 2.44 6.95 -22.82
C SER A 189 2.14 5.78 -23.77
N PRO A 190 2.08 6.04 -25.10
CA PRO A 190 2.01 5.00 -26.11
C PRO A 190 3.09 3.94 -25.92
N ALA A 191 2.73 2.67 -26.03
CA ALA A 191 3.71 1.58 -25.98
C ALA A 191 4.72 1.69 -27.13
N GLN A 192 5.98 1.38 -26.83
CA GLN A 192 7.11 1.38 -27.77
C GLN A 192 7.77 0.01 -27.79
N GLY A 193 8.68 -0.23 -28.75
CA GLY A 193 9.37 -1.53 -28.87
C GLY A 193 8.51 -2.58 -29.57
N ASP A 194 8.50 -3.82 -29.06
CA ASP A 194 7.73 -4.93 -29.66
C ASP A 194 6.24 -4.89 -29.29
N VAL A 195 5.54 -3.87 -29.76
CA VAL A 195 4.10 -3.67 -29.51
C VAL A 195 3.22 -4.80 -30.06
N HIS A 196 3.75 -5.72 -30.86
CA HIS A 196 3.00 -6.89 -31.35
C HIS A 196 2.83 -7.98 -30.29
N ALA A 197 3.67 -7.97 -29.24
CA ALA A 197 3.48 -8.81 -28.07
C ALA A 197 2.29 -8.37 -27.20
N LEU A 198 1.83 -7.13 -27.35
CA LEU A 198 0.75 -6.55 -26.56
C LEU A 198 -0.63 -6.82 -27.18
N PRO A 199 -1.70 -6.88 -26.36
CA PRO A 199 -3.04 -6.75 -26.89
C PRO A 199 -3.20 -5.40 -27.60
N ALA A 200 -3.94 -5.38 -28.70
CA ALA A 200 -4.15 -4.14 -29.47
C ALA A 200 -4.90 -3.08 -28.66
N ARG A 201 -5.80 -3.52 -27.77
CA ARG A 201 -6.61 -2.68 -26.89
C ARG A 201 -6.69 -3.34 -25.52
N ARG A 202 -6.80 -2.55 -24.45
CA ARG A 202 -6.90 -3.06 -23.08
C ARG A 202 -7.76 -2.14 -22.22
N THR A 203 -8.34 -2.73 -21.17
CA THR A 203 -8.98 -1.99 -20.08
C THR A 203 -7.95 -1.59 -19.04
N TRP A 204 -8.08 -0.39 -18.49
CA TRP A 204 -7.21 0.15 -17.46
C TRP A 204 -8.03 0.54 -16.23
N ASP A 205 -7.64 0.04 -15.08
CA ASP A 205 -8.09 0.52 -13.78
C ASP A 205 -6.97 1.33 -13.14
N PHE A 206 -7.19 2.63 -12.96
CA PHE A 206 -6.27 3.51 -12.24
C PHE A 206 -6.74 3.64 -10.80
N LEU A 207 -5.96 3.11 -9.85
CA LEU A 207 -6.29 3.09 -8.43
C LEU A 207 -5.43 4.12 -7.71
N PHE A 208 -5.97 5.31 -7.48
CA PHE A 208 -5.32 6.35 -6.68
C PHE A 208 -5.59 6.10 -5.20
N ARG A 209 -4.62 5.49 -4.52
CA ARG A 209 -4.76 5.02 -3.14
C ARG A 209 -4.15 6.01 -2.15
N GLY A 210 -4.89 6.39 -1.12
CA GLY A 210 -4.51 7.39 -0.12
C GLY A 210 -4.93 8.82 -0.46
N ILE A 211 -5.88 9.00 -1.38
CA ILE A 211 -6.49 10.31 -1.71
C ILE A 211 -7.99 10.29 -1.40
N THR A 212 -8.58 11.46 -1.22
CA THR A 212 -10.05 11.60 -1.18
C THR A 212 -10.65 11.38 -2.58
N ASP A 213 -11.88 10.87 -2.67
CA ASP A 213 -13.02 11.73 -2.95
C ASP A 213 -12.90 12.83 -4.04
N SER A 214 -12.42 12.59 -5.27
CA SER A 214 -12.07 13.70 -6.21
C SER A 214 -12.74 13.61 -7.59
N ASP A 215 -12.91 14.77 -8.24
CA ASP A 215 -13.36 14.86 -9.63
C ASP A 215 -12.27 14.39 -10.58
N ILE A 216 -12.66 13.73 -11.67
CA ILE A 216 -11.74 13.15 -12.65
C ILE A 216 -12.12 13.53 -14.07
N SER A 217 -11.11 13.63 -14.94
CA SER A 217 -11.30 13.66 -16.38
C SER A 217 -10.24 12.80 -17.05
N VAL A 218 -10.64 12.08 -18.10
CA VAL A 218 -9.77 11.16 -18.83
C VAL A 218 -9.72 11.56 -20.29
N GLN A 219 -8.51 11.57 -20.84
CA GLN A 219 -8.27 11.79 -22.27
C GLN A 219 -7.47 10.64 -22.86
N ALA A 220 -7.80 10.26 -24.09
CA ALA A 220 -6.99 9.39 -24.94
C ALA A 220 -6.59 10.17 -26.21
N ASP A 221 -5.29 10.29 -26.47
CA ASP A 221 -4.73 11.10 -27.57
C ASP A 221 -5.29 12.54 -27.62
N GLY A 222 -5.55 13.11 -26.43
CA GLY A 222 -6.10 14.45 -26.24
C GLY A 222 -7.63 14.56 -26.39
N ALA A 223 -8.33 13.51 -26.81
CA ALA A 223 -9.79 13.47 -26.87
C ALA A 223 -10.37 12.94 -25.55
N SER A 224 -11.47 13.54 -25.07
CA SER A 224 -12.18 13.03 -23.89
C SER A 224 -12.70 11.63 -24.14
N VAL A 225 -12.54 10.74 -23.16
CA VAL A 225 -13.06 9.36 -23.20
C VAL A 225 -13.95 9.09 -22.00
N ASP A 226 -14.93 8.20 -22.18
CA ASP A 226 -15.78 7.75 -21.08
C ASP A 226 -14.98 6.94 -20.07
N SER A 227 -15.30 7.13 -18.80
CA SER A 227 -14.67 6.41 -17.68
C SER A 227 -15.69 6.13 -16.59
N ASP A 228 -15.59 4.97 -15.97
CA ASP A 228 -16.32 4.67 -14.73
C ASP A 228 -15.49 5.06 -13.50
N ARG A 229 -16.16 5.53 -12.44
CA ARG A 229 -15.52 6.05 -11.24
C ARG A 229 -16.15 5.44 -10.01
N ARG A 230 -15.31 4.94 -9.11
CA ARG A 230 -15.73 4.43 -7.81
C ARG A 230 -14.76 4.87 -6.73
N TYR A 231 -15.29 5.22 -5.56
CA TYR A 231 -14.49 5.44 -4.37
C TYR A 231 -14.69 4.30 -3.37
N ASP A 232 -13.60 3.73 -2.88
CA ASP A 232 -13.59 2.77 -1.79
C ASP A 232 -13.04 3.45 -0.52
N ALA A 233 -13.92 3.69 0.43
CA ALA A 233 -13.57 4.32 1.71
C ALA A 233 -12.75 3.39 2.63
N GLU A 234 -12.88 2.06 2.49
CA GLU A 234 -12.13 1.13 3.33
C GLU A 234 -10.65 1.14 2.98
N THR A 235 -10.31 1.25 1.70
CA THR A 235 -8.91 1.30 1.22
C THR A 235 -8.45 2.69 0.79
N LEU A 236 -9.27 3.73 1.03
CA LEU A 236 -9.02 5.12 0.64
C LEU A 236 -8.62 5.25 -0.83
N THR A 237 -9.34 4.55 -1.71
CA THR A 237 -8.95 4.39 -3.11
C THR A 237 -10.00 4.98 -4.05
N LEU A 238 -9.58 5.95 -4.85
CA LEU A 238 -10.32 6.41 -6.03
C LEU A 238 -9.94 5.54 -7.23
N GLN A 239 -10.87 4.73 -7.71
CA GLN A 239 -10.72 3.90 -8.90
C GLN A 239 -11.35 4.59 -10.11
N VAL A 240 -10.60 4.65 -11.21
CA VAL A 240 -11.05 5.13 -12.51
C VAL A 240 -10.82 4.05 -13.55
N THR A 241 -11.89 3.53 -14.13
CA THR A 241 -11.84 2.49 -15.16
C THR A 241 -12.05 3.09 -16.54
N VAL A 242 -11.12 2.80 -17.45
CA VAL A 242 -11.16 3.24 -18.86
C VAL A 242 -11.07 2.00 -19.72
N ALA A 243 -12.18 1.64 -20.36
CA ALA A 243 -12.29 0.40 -21.12
C ALA A 243 -11.77 0.53 -22.55
N ASP A 244 -11.23 -0.56 -23.07
CA ASP A 244 -10.98 -0.75 -24.50
C ASP A 244 -10.15 0.38 -25.15
N VAL A 245 -9.02 0.76 -24.54
CA VAL A 245 -8.11 1.77 -25.10
C VAL A 245 -6.95 1.12 -25.83
N SER A 246 -6.59 1.66 -27.00
CA SER A 246 -5.43 1.23 -27.77
C SER A 246 -4.15 1.31 -26.94
N THR A 247 -3.32 0.26 -26.95
CA THR A 247 -2.00 0.27 -26.29
C THR A 247 -1.01 1.24 -26.93
N ARG A 248 -1.35 1.79 -28.11
CA ARG A 248 -0.56 2.79 -28.84
C ARG A 248 -1.07 4.23 -28.63
N SER A 249 -2.08 4.42 -27.80
CA SER A 249 -2.60 5.75 -27.47
C SER A 249 -2.00 6.25 -26.17
N GLU A 250 -1.85 7.57 -26.04
CA GLU A 250 -1.58 8.20 -24.73
C GLU A 250 -2.88 8.25 -23.93
N ILE A 251 -2.83 7.83 -22.66
CA ILE A 251 -3.93 8.03 -21.71
C ILE A 251 -3.49 9.03 -20.66
N ARG A 252 -4.28 10.08 -20.46
CA ARG A 252 -4.07 11.06 -19.39
C ARG A 252 -5.27 11.09 -18.48
N VAL A 253 -5.07 10.72 -17.22
CA VAL A 253 -6.05 10.87 -16.15
C VAL A 253 -5.69 12.11 -15.34
N THR A 254 -6.63 13.04 -15.24
CA THR A 254 -6.47 14.31 -14.53
C THR A 254 -7.39 14.30 -13.32
N ILE A 255 -6.84 14.56 -12.14
CA ILE A 255 -7.55 14.54 -10.86
C ILE A 255 -7.67 15.97 -10.37
N GLY A 256 -8.90 16.47 -10.31
CA GLY A 256 -9.22 17.78 -9.75
C GLY A 256 -9.12 17.78 -8.23
N ASP A 257 -8.71 18.91 -7.66
CA ASP A 257 -8.66 19.13 -6.20
C ASP A 257 -8.04 17.95 -5.43
N THR A 258 -6.82 17.57 -5.82
CA THR A 258 -6.23 16.35 -5.28
C THR A 258 -5.78 16.59 -3.84
N THR A 259 -6.39 15.87 -2.90
CA THR A 259 -6.03 15.92 -1.48
C THR A 259 -5.79 14.53 -0.92
N MET A 260 -4.88 14.44 0.06
CA MET A 260 -4.65 13.18 0.77
C MET A 260 -5.89 12.83 1.59
N ALA A 261 -6.26 11.55 1.61
CA ALA A 261 -7.36 11.08 2.44
C ALA A 261 -7.03 11.28 3.93
N PRO A 262 -8.02 11.69 4.74
CA PRO A 262 -7.86 11.68 6.19
C PRO A 262 -7.68 10.24 6.69
N ASP A 263 -6.85 10.07 7.71
CA ASP A 263 -6.62 8.78 8.36
C ASP A 263 -7.87 8.32 9.13
N PRO A 264 -8.50 7.17 8.81
CA PRO A 264 -9.71 6.68 9.47
C PRO A 264 -9.42 6.07 10.84
N ARG A 265 -8.73 6.82 11.71
CA ARG A 265 -8.18 6.33 12.99
C ARG A 265 -9.22 5.66 13.87
N MET A 266 -10.41 6.23 13.99
CA MET A 266 -11.44 5.69 14.88
C MET A 266 -12.01 4.36 14.38
N GLU A 267 -12.06 4.14 13.07
CA GLU A 267 -12.48 2.86 12.49
C GLU A 267 -11.42 1.78 12.77
N ASP A 268 -10.15 2.12 12.58
CA ASP A 268 -9.03 1.21 12.84
C ASP A 268 -8.88 0.89 14.35
N VAL A 269 -9.09 1.88 15.22
CA VAL A 269 -9.15 1.70 16.69
C VAL A 269 -10.29 0.76 17.07
N PHE A 270 -11.48 0.97 16.51
CA PHE A 270 -12.62 0.11 16.74
C PHE A 270 -12.32 -1.34 16.30
N ASP A 271 -11.72 -1.54 15.13
CA ASP A 271 -11.37 -2.87 14.63
C ASP A 271 -10.36 -3.60 15.53
N ILE A 272 -9.35 -2.90 16.06
CA ILE A 272 -8.41 -3.45 17.04
C ILE A 272 -9.15 -3.87 18.32
N LEU A 273 -9.91 -2.96 18.92
CA LEU A 273 -10.62 -3.20 20.18
C LEU A 273 -11.66 -4.31 20.04
N ARG A 274 -12.37 -4.38 18.91
CA ARG A 274 -13.34 -5.42 18.60
C ARG A 274 -12.72 -6.81 18.75
N HIS A 275 -11.53 -7.03 18.22
CA HIS A 275 -10.85 -8.33 18.24
C HIS A 275 -10.00 -8.59 19.48
N ALA A 276 -9.66 -7.58 20.27
CA ALA A 276 -8.84 -7.74 21.47
C ALA A 276 -9.49 -8.70 22.50
N GLU A 277 -8.73 -9.66 23.03
CA GLU A 277 -9.12 -10.53 24.13
C GLU A 277 -8.91 -9.81 25.48
N MET A 278 -9.82 -8.88 25.79
CA MET A 278 -9.87 -8.17 27.08
C MET A 278 -11.32 -7.84 27.47
N ARG A 279 -11.52 -7.36 28.71
CA ARG A 279 -12.86 -7.04 29.24
C ARG A 279 -13.55 -5.98 28.37
N TYR A 280 -14.85 -6.16 28.15
CA TYR A 280 -15.66 -5.26 27.34
C TYR A 280 -15.65 -3.82 27.88
N LEU A 281 -15.78 -3.63 29.20
CA LEU A 281 -15.72 -2.31 29.84
C LEU A 281 -14.38 -1.60 29.57
N THR A 282 -13.26 -2.32 29.59
CA THR A 282 -11.94 -1.76 29.24
C THR A 282 -11.90 -1.31 27.78
N LYS A 283 -12.58 -2.02 26.87
CA LYS A 283 -12.68 -1.61 25.45
C LYS A 283 -13.47 -0.30 25.31
N GLU A 284 -14.61 -0.18 26.00
CA GLU A 284 -15.42 1.04 25.98
C GLU A 284 -14.67 2.23 26.56
N GLN A 285 -14.00 2.05 27.70
CA GLN A 285 -13.17 3.10 28.32
C GLN A 285 -12.04 3.55 27.38
N ALA A 286 -11.34 2.62 26.74
CA ALA A 286 -10.28 2.92 25.79
C ALA A 286 -10.82 3.68 24.56
N TYR A 287 -11.92 3.20 23.97
CA TYR A 287 -12.54 3.82 22.82
C TYR A 287 -13.01 5.24 23.13
N ALA A 288 -13.69 5.44 24.27
CA ALA A 288 -14.14 6.76 24.71
C ALA A 288 -12.96 7.70 24.97
N ALA A 289 -11.91 7.24 25.66
CA ALA A 289 -10.72 8.04 25.92
C ALA A 289 -10.04 8.49 24.62
N ILE A 290 -9.90 7.60 23.63
CA ILE A 290 -9.33 7.92 22.31
C ILE A 290 -10.25 8.85 21.52
N ALA A 291 -11.56 8.65 21.55
CA ALA A 291 -12.51 9.53 20.86
C ALA A 291 -12.48 10.96 21.42
N GLU A 292 -12.30 11.12 22.74
CA GLU A 292 -12.25 12.42 23.41
C GLU A 292 -10.88 13.10 23.31
N ASN A 293 -9.78 12.34 23.44
CA ASN A 293 -8.44 12.89 23.65
C ASN A 293 -7.44 12.53 22.52
N GLY A 294 -7.82 11.71 21.55
CA GLY A 294 -6.94 11.31 20.44
C GLY A 294 -5.65 10.66 20.92
N ILE A 295 -4.51 11.21 20.50
CA ILE A 295 -3.18 10.72 20.88
C ILE A 295 -2.88 10.87 22.38
N ASP A 296 -3.49 11.86 23.06
CA ASP A 296 -3.27 12.10 24.49
C ASP A 296 -3.91 11.02 25.36
N ALA A 297 -4.82 10.21 24.79
CA ALA A 297 -5.39 9.04 25.44
C ALA A 297 -4.35 7.94 25.75
N LEU A 298 -3.15 7.97 25.16
CA LEU A 298 -2.08 7.02 25.45
C LEU A 298 -1.75 6.95 26.95
N ALA A 299 -1.68 8.10 27.63
CA ALA A 299 -1.43 8.16 29.06
C ALA A 299 -2.59 7.58 29.89
N THR A 300 -3.83 7.76 29.42
CA THR A 300 -5.02 7.16 30.05
C THR A 300 -5.05 5.65 29.86
N MET A 301 -4.62 5.14 28.72
CA MET A 301 -4.52 3.70 28.47
C MET A 301 -3.50 3.02 29.38
N ASP A 302 -2.39 3.69 29.72
CA ASP A 302 -1.42 3.19 30.68
C ASP A 302 -2.00 3.01 32.10
N SER A 303 -2.96 3.84 32.50
CA SER A 303 -3.60 3.72 33.83
C SER A 303 -4.68 2.63 33.89
N LEU A 304 -5.11 2.09 32.73
CA LEU A 304 -6.03 0.96 32.63
C LEU A 304 -5.33 -0.42 32.82
N GLU A 305 -4.13 -0.44 33.40
CA GLU A 305 -3.42 -1.67 33.84
C GLU A 305 -3.70 -2.05 35.31
N HIS A 306 -4.80 -1.59 35.92
CA HIS A 306 -5.07 -1.82 37.34
C HIS A 306 -5.69 -3.22 37.62
N VAL A 307 -4.90 -4.10 38.22
CA VAL A 307 -5.34 -5.40 38.76
C VAL A 307 -5.48 -5.28 40.28
N SER A 308 -6.70 -5.43 40.81
CA SER A 308 -6.91 -5.55 42.26
C SER A 308 -6.28 -6.84 42.79
N GLY A 309 -5.80 -6.80 44.04
CA GLY A 309 -5.14 -7.94 44.70
C GLY A 309 -6.04 -9.18 44.84
N PRO A 310 -5.48 -10.33 45.25
CA PRO A 310 -6.10 -11.66 45.14
C PRO A 310 -7.41 -11.88 45.92
N ASP A 311 -7.83 -10.92 46.75
CA ASP A 311 -8.98 -11.06 47.66
C ASP A 311 -10.23 -10.25 47.24
N MET A 312 -10.25 -9.59 46.08
CA MET A 312 -11.49 -8.98 45.55
C MET A 312 -11.60 -9.17 44.03
N GLU A 313 -12.53 -10.01 43.59
CA GLU A 313 -13.11 -9.88 42.25
C GLU A 313 -13.98 -8.61 42.23
N ASP A 314 -13.35 -7.46 42.05
CA ASP A 314 -14.06 -6.20 41.92
C ASP A 314 -14.45 -5.98 40.45
N CYS A 315 -15.68 -5.52 40.21
CA CYS A 315 -16.17 -5.21 38.86
C CYS A 315 -15.40 -4.04 38.19
N SER A 316 -14.49 -3.41 38.95
CA SER A 316 -13.65 -2.26 38.59
C SER A 316 -12.30 -2.65 37.97
N ASP A 317 -11.91 -3.93 38.00
CA ASP A 317 -10.64 -4.39 37.43
C ASP A 317 -10.60 -4.15 35.91
N SER A 318 -9.70 -3.24 35.50
CA SER A 318 -9.42 -2.93 34.11
C SER A 318 -8.01 -3.41 33.81
N HIS A 319 -7.89 -4.32 32.85
CA HIS A 319 -6.61 -4.83 32.39
C HIS A 319 -6.53 -4.65 30.89
N MET A 320 -5.84 -3.60 30.45
CA MET A 320 -5.45 -3.42 29.06
C MET A 320 -4.13 -4.15 28.78
N PRO A 321 -4.12 -5.20 27.94
CA PRO A 321 -2.89 -5.88 27.57
C PRO A 321 -1.93 -4.94 26.81
N SER A 322 -0.64 -5.04 27.08
CA SER A 322 0.39 -4.18 26.48
C SER A 322 0.43 -4.27 24.95
N ALA A 323 0.16 -5.45 24.38
CA ALA A 323 0.08 -5.66 22.93
C ALA A 323 -1.11 -4.92 22.29
N VAL A 324 -2.26 -4.89 22.98
CA VAL A 324 -3.44 -4.10 22.53
C VAL A 324 -3.11 -2.62 22.56
N ARG A 325 -2.49 -2.14 23.65
CA ARG A 325 -2.02 -0.75 23.74
C ARG A 325 -1.06 -0.40 22.60
N GLN A 326 -0.03 -1.22 22.35
CA GLN A 326 0.94 -0.99 21.27
C GLN A 326 0.29 -0.97 19.89
N ALA A 327 -0.70 -1.83 19.62
CA ALA A 327 -1.46 -1.81 18.38
C ALA A 327 -2.27 -0.51 18.22
N LEU A 328 -2.89 -0.01 19.29
CA LEU A 328 -3.57 1.28 19.29
C LEU A 328 -2.58 2.44 19.12
N THR A 329 -1.41 2.37 19.76
CA THR A 329 -0.34 3.36 19.60
C THR A 329 0.13 3.49 18.16
N GLU A 330 0.28 2.38 17.42
CA GLU A 330 0.58 2.43 15.98
C GLU A 330 -0.43 3.30 15.23
N VAL A 331 -1.73 3.05 15.41
CA VAL A 331 -2.81 3.79 14.73
C VAL A 331 -2.78 5.27 15.09
N LEU A 332 -2.62 5.59 16.38
CA LEU A 332 -2.63 6.97 16.86
C LEU A 332 -1.41 7.79 16.38
N LEU A 333 -0.30 7.11 16.06
CA LEU A 333 0.92 7.73 15.55
C LEU A 333 0.98 7.82 14.01
N ARG A 334 -0.04 7.38 13.28
CA ARG A 334 -0.13 7.59 11.82
C ARG A 334 -0.31 9.06 11.47
N SER A 335 -0.08 9.40 10.20
CA SER A 335 0.16 10.79 9.77
C SER A 335 -1.00 11.44 9.06
#